data_AF-A0A9E3DPB2-F1
#
_entry.id   AF-A0A9E3DPB2-F1
#
_cell.length_a   1.000
_cell.length_b   1.000
_cell.length_c   1.000
_cell.angle_alpha   90.00
_cell.angle_beta   90.00
_cell.angle_gamma   90.00
#
_symmetry.space_group_name_H-M   'P 1'
#
loop_
_entity.id
_entity.type
_entity.pdbx_description
1 polymer ?
#
loop_
_entity_poly.entity_id
_entity_poly.type
_entity_poly.pdbx_seq_one_letter_code
_entity_poly.pdbx_strand_id
1 'polypeptide(L)' 'ASTSTLQRRLRLGYGRAARILDMMQRDGIIGPPDGSKPREVLKRPDWLEEVESAR' A
#
# COMPACT_ATOMS: atom_id res chain seq x y z
N ALA A 1 -3.20 -4.23 4.12
CA ALA A 1 -1.77 -4.02 3.87
C ALA A 1 -0.99 -3.83 5.18
N SER A 2 0.17 -4.45 5.34
CA SER A 2 1.01 -4.33 6.55
C SER A 2 2.50 -4.25 6.19
N THR A 3 3.30 -3.65 7.08
CA THR A 3 4.76 -3.52 6.90
C THR A 3 5.42 -4.90 6.77
N SER A 4 5.07 -5.82 7.66
CA SER A 4 5.59 -7.20 7.67
C SER A 4 5.31 -7.96 6.37
N THR A 5 4.18 -7.69 5.70
CA THR A 5 3.86 -8.30 4.40
C THR A 5 4.83 -7.83 3.33
N LEU A 6 5.08 -6.51 3.26
CA LEU A 6 6.02 -5.92 2.30
C LEU A 6 7.45 -6.36 2.60
N GLN A 7 7.85 -6.40 3.88
CA GLN A 7 9.19 -6.85 4.29
C GLN A 7 9.48 -8.26 3.77
N ARG A 8 8.54 -9.21 3.92
CA ARG A 8 8.73 -10.61 3.49
C ARG A 8 8.67 -10.79 1.98
N ARG A 9 7.66 -10.19 1.32
CA ARG A 9 7.43 -10.40 -0.12
C ARG A 9 8.46 -9.68 -0.98
N LEU A 10 8.88 -8.49 -0.55
CA LEU A 10 9.75 -7.63 -1.34
C LEU A 10 11.17 -7.53 -0.76
N ARG A 11 11.47 -8.29 0.30
CA ARG A 11 12.77 -8.32 1.00
C ARG A 11 13.24 -6.92 1.44
N LEU A 12 12.32 -6.16 2.02
CA LEU A 12 12.56 -4.78 2.45
C LEU A 12 12.83 -4.69 3.96
N GLY A 13 13.67 -3.74 4.36
CA GLY A 13 13.77 -3.31 5.77
C GLY A 13 12.52 -2.53 6.21
N TYR A 14 12.29 -2.46 7.53
CA TYR A 14 11.10 -1.83 8.12
C TYR A 14 10.87 -0.40 7.62
N GLY A 15 11.89 0.46 7.65
CA GLY A 15 11.75 1.88 7.26
C GLY A 15 11.33 2.06 5.79
N ARG A 16 11.80 1.20 4.88
CA ARG A 16 11.40 1.24 3.47
C ARG A 16 9.97 0.73 3.30
N ALA A 17 9.60 -0.36 3.99
CA ALA A 17 8.23 -0.88 3.96
C ALA A 17 7.21 0.12 4.53
N ALA A 18 7.55 0.81 5.63
CA ALA A 18 6.72 1.86 6.23
C ALA A 18 6.50 3.02 5.25
N ARG A 19 7.58 3.54 4.64
CA ARG A 19 7.49 4.64 3.66
C ARG A 19 6.62 4.27 2.46
N ILE A 20 6.70 3.02 1.97
CA ILE A 20 5.84 2.55 0.88
C ILE A 20 4.36 2.57 1.29
N LEU A 21 4.02 2.11 2.50
CA LEU A 21 2.63 2.18 2.97
C LEU A 21 2.14 3.62 3.12
N ASP A 22 2.98 4.53 3.57
CA ASP A 22 2.62 5.94 3.67
C ASP A 22 2.36 6.56 2.29
N MET A 23 3.18 6.21 1.29
CA MET A 23 2.93 6.60 -0.11
C MET A 23 1.63 6.01 -0.64
N MET A 24 1.42 4.71 -0.46
CA MET A 24 0.16 4.05 -0.86
C MET A 24 -1.07 4.67 -0.20
N GLN A 25 -0.97 5.14 1.06
CA GLN A 25 -2.07 5.85 1.71
C GLN A 25 -2.30 7.23 1.08
N ARG A 26 -1.22 8.00 0.84
CA ARG A 26 -1.29 9.32 0.20
C ARG A 26 -1.91 9.25 -1.19
N ASP A 27 -1.58 8.19 -1.93
CA ASP A 27 -2.09 7.95 -3.28
C ASP A 27 -3.51 7.34 -3.28
N GLY A 28 -4.12 7.15 -2.10
CA GLY A 28 -5.48 6.59 -1.97
C GLY A 28 -5.60 5.11 -2.32
N ILE A 29 -4.49 4.37 -2.36
CA ILE A 29 -4.44 2.93 -2.64
C ILE A 29 -4.84 2.12 -1.41
N ILE A 30 -4.49 2.60 -0.22
CA ILE A 30 -4.83 1.96 1.07
C ILE A 30 -5.45 2.96 2.05
N GLY A 31 -6.27 2.45 2.95
CA GLY A 31 -6.92 3.24 4.00
C GLY A 31 -5.98 3.67 5.14
N PRO A 32 -6.50 4.50 6.05
CA PRO A 32 -5.80 4.88 7.27
C PRO A 32 -5.48 3.65 8.15
N PRO A 33 -4.51 3.76 9.06
CA PRO A 33 -4.23 2.69 10.02
C PRO A 33 -5.40 2.49 11.00
N ASP A 34 -5.88 1.25 11.14
CA ASP A 34 -6.85 0.83 12.17
C ASP A 34 -6.14 -0.04 13.23
N GLY A 35 -5.44 0.63 14.15
CA GLY A 35 -4.72 -0.02 15.25
C GLY A 35 -3.74 -1.10 14.76
N SER A 36 -3.93 -2.33 15.24
CA SER A 36 -3.10 -3.49 14.89
C SER A 36 -3.57 -4.22 13.63
N LYS A 37 -4.73 -3.86 13.06
CA LYS A 37 -5.27 -4.55 11.89
C LYS A 37 -4.52 -4.15 10.63
N PRO A 38 -4.46 -5.04 9.62
CA PRO A 38 -3.98 -4.67 8.30
C PRO A 38 -4.82 -3.52 7.72
N ARG A 39 -4.16 -2.54 7.11
CA ARG A 39 -4.84 -1.42 6.42
C ARG A 39 -5.77 -1.94 5.33
N GLU A 40 -6.94 -1.35 5.18
CA GLU A 40 -7.85 -1.65 4.09
C GLU A 40 -7.21 -1.31 2.73
N VAL A 41 -7.48 -2.10 1.70
CA VAL A 41 -7.03 -1.81 0.33
C VAL A 41 -8.22 -1.22 -0.41
N LEU A 42 -8.08 0.02 -0.89
CA LEU A 42 -9.17 0.80 -1.47
C LEU A 42 -9.27 0.65 -2.99
N LYS A 43 -8.19 0.20 -3.63
CA LYS A 43 -8.07 0.03 -5.07
C LYS A 43 -8.04 -1.45 -5.46
N ARG A 44 -8.75 -1.79 -6.53
CA ARG A 44 -8.73 -3.16 -7.09
C ARG A 44 -7.40 -3.41 -7.81
N PRO A 45 -6.96 -4.66 -8.02
CA PRO A 45 -5.65 -4.97 -8.62
C PRO A 45 -5.42 -4.36 -10.02
N ASP A 46 -6.48 -4.14 -10.77
CA ASP A 46 -6.56 -3.52 -12.10
C ASP A 46 -6.51 -1.99 -12.10
N TRP A 47 -6.38 -1.34 -10.93
CA TRP A 47 -6.37 0.13 -10.80
C TRP A 47 -5.29 0.84 -11.63
N LEU A 48 -4.21 0.14 -12.00
CA LEU A 48 -3.16 0.72 -12.82
C LEU A 48 -3.67 1.05 -14.23
N GLU A 49 -4.54 0.21 -14.79
CA GLU A 49 -5.16 0.43 -16.10
C GLU A 49 -6.07 1.68 -16.09
N GLU A 50 -6.76 1.94 -14.98
CA GLU A 50 -7.56 3.15 -14.78
C GLU A 50 -6.70 4.41 -14.83
N VAL A 51 -5.52 4.39 -14.19
CA VAL A 51 -4.60 5.53 -14.11
C VAL A 51 -3.91 5.77 -15.45
N GLU A 52 -3.48 4.70 -16.12
CA GLU A 52 -2.84 4.80 -17.44
C GLU A 52 -3.80 5.34 -18.50
N SER A 53 -5.08 4.94 -18.45
CA SER A 53 -6.11 5.42 -19.39
C SER A 53 -6.52 6.88 -19.16
N ALA A 54 -6.26 7.42 -17.96
CA ALA A 54 -6.59 8.80 -17.59
C ALA A 54 -5.47 9.82 -17.93
N ARG A 55 -4.33 9.35 -18.44
CA ARG A 55 -3.16 10.14 -18.80
C ARG A 55 -3.12 10.45 -20.30
#